data_AF-A0A3D8GST0-F1
#
_entry.id   AF-A0A3D8GST0-F1
#
_cell.length_a   1.000
_cell.length_b   1.000
_cell.length_c   1.000
_cell.angle_alpha   90.00
_cell.angle_beta   90.00
_cell.angle_gamma   90.00
#
_symmetry.space_group_name_H-M   'P 1'
#
loop_
_entity.id
_entity.type
_entity.pdbx_description
1 polymer ?
#
loop_
_entity_poly.entity_id
_entity_poly.type
_entity_poly.pdbx_seq_one_letter_code
_entity_poly.pdbx_strand_id
1 'polypeptide(L)' 'MITDFGVGALVGILVHLVCITMAWWAIQALNFEKLLKANRVLQARVLYILLAIAIGTAVSNFFLDYLLLSRQLPAIFD' A
#
# COMPACT_ATOMS: atom_id res chain seq x y z
N MET A 1 -17.95 -21.76 1.37
CA MET A 1 -17.00 -21.54 0.25
C MET A 1 -17.08 -20.11 -0.29
N ILE A 2 -18.24 -19.55 -0.67
CA ILE A 2 -18.35 -18.16 -1.17
C ILE A 2 -18.02 -17.10 -0.09
N THR A 3 -18.35 -17.36 1.17
CA THR A 3 -18.14 -16.43 2.29
C THR A 3 -16.65 -16.16 2.57
N ASP A 4 -15.77 -17.14 2.36
CA ASP A 4 -14.33 -17.02 2.65
C ASP A 4 -13.61 -16.17 1.60
N PHE A 5 -13.95 -16.37 0.32
CA PHE A 5 -13.44 -15.56 -0.79
C PHE A 5 -13.97 -14.12 -0.75
N GLY A 6 -15.25 -13.94 -0.41
CA GLY A 6 -15.85 -12.61 -0.28
C GLY A 6 -15.22 -11.77 0.82
N VAL A 7 -15.01 -12.37 2.00
CA VAL A 7 -14.34 -11.70 3.12
C VAL A 7 -12.86 -11.44 2.80
N GLY A 8 -12.16 -12.36 2.15
CA GLY A 8 -10.77 -12.16 1.70
C GLY A 8 -10.62 -10.98 0.73
N ALA A 9 -11.52 -10.87 -0.25
CA ALA A 9 -11.53 -9.75 -1.20
C ALA A 9 -11.86 -8.42 -0.53
N LEU A 10 -12.83 -8.39 0.41
CA LEU A 10 -13.19 -7.19 1.16
C LEU A 10 -12.03 -6.70 2.02
N VAL A 11 -11.35 -7.60 2.73
CA VAL A 11 -10.15 -7.28 3.52
C VAL A 11 -9.04 -6.76 2.61
N GLY A 12 -8.83 -7.38 1.45
CA GLY A 12 -7.89 -6.90 0.42
C GLY A 12 -8.10 -5.45 0.03
N ILE A 13 -9.34 -5.09 -0.33
CA ILE A 13 -9.71 -3.73 -0.73
C ILE A 13 -9.51 -2.73 0.43
N LEU A 14 -9.92 -3.10 1.64
CA LEU A 14 -9.78 -2.24 2.81
C LEU A 14 -8.30 -1.99 3.16
N VAL A 15 -7.46 -3.03 3.15
CA VAL A 15 -6.02 -2.90 3.39
C VAL A 15 -5.38 -2.01 2.33
N HIS A 16 -5.76 -2.16 1.05
CA HIS A 16 -5.28 -1.29 -0.02
C HIS A 16 -5.62 0.18 0.21
N LEU A 17 -6.88 0.49 0.54
CA LEU A 17 -7.31 1.87 0.79
C LEU A 17 -6.60 2.48 2.01
N VAL A 18 -6.45 1.73 3.10
CA VAL A 18 -5.76 2.22 4.31
C VAL A 18 -4.27 2.45 4.03
N CYS A 19 -3.60 1.54 3.33
CA CYS A 19 -2.18 1.71 3.01
C CYS A 19 -1.93 2.85 2.03
N ILE A 20 -2.79 3.05 1.03
CA ILE A 20 -2.65 4.17 0.09
C ILE A 20 -2.83 5.51 0.81
N THR A 21 -3.82 5.63 1.69
CA THR A 21 -4.03 6.86 2.48
C THR A 21 -2.88 7.11 3.45
N MET A 22 -2.35 6.07 4.09
CA MET A 22 -1.18 6.17 4.96
C MET A 22 0.10 6.54 4.20
N ALA A 23 0.33 5.94 3.02
CA ALA A 23 1.46 6.28 2.14
C ALA A 23 1.35 7.73 1.65
N TRP A 24 0.15 8.16 1.27
CA TRP A 24 -0.11 9.54 0.89
C TRP A 24 0.18 10.52 2.04
N TRP A 25 -0.16 10.17 3.27
CA TRP A 25 0.15 10.98 4.45
C TRP A 25 1.65 10.98 4.77
N ALA A 26 2.32 9.83 4.66
CA ALA A 26 3.76 9.69 4.93
C ALA A 26 4.65 10.49 3.97
N ILE A 27 4.33 10.49 2.67
CA ILE A 27 5.11 11.23 1.68
C ILE A 27 4.97 12.74 1.88
N GLN A 28 3.86 13.19 2.45
CA GLN A 28 3.62 14.59 2.78
C GLN A 28 4.60 15.13 3.84
N ALA A 29 5.18 14.25 4.67
CA ALA A 29 6.18 14.62 5.68
C ALA A 29 7.59 14.83 5.10
N LEU A 30 7.84 14.42 3.85
CA LEU A 30 9.13 14.58 3.20
C LEU A 30 9.26 16.00 2.61
N ASN A 31 10.31 16.72 3.00
CA ASN A 31 10.61 18.07 2.48
C ASN A 31 11.21 18.00 1.07
N PHE A 32 10.37 17.74 0.07
CA PHE A 32 10.77 17.61 -1.32
C PHE A 32 11.22 18.92 -1.99
N GLU A 33 10.96 20.09 -1.39
CA GLU A 33 11.54 21.37 -1.84
C GLU A 33 13.07 21.35 -1.88
N LYS A 34 13.72 20.54 -1.04
CA LYS A 34 15.18 20.34 -1.09
C LYS A 34 15.62 19.26 -2.09
N LEU A 35 14.74 18.34 -2.47
CA LEU A 35 15.10 17.20 -3.33
C LEU A 35 14.85 17.48 -4.82
N LEU A 36 13.88 18.34 -5.15
CA LEU A 36 13.47 18.62 -6.53
C LEU A 36 13.97 19.97 -7.02
N LYS A 37 14.55 19.98 -8.23
CA LYS A 37 15.00 21.19 -8.93
C LYS A 37 13.86 22.22 -9.03
N ALA A 38 14.17 23.46 -8.66
CA ALA A 38 13.29 24.61 -8.86
C ALA A 38 12.76 24.64 -10.30
N ASN A 39 11.47 24.95 -10.47
CA ASN A 39 10.76 25.12 -11.74
C ASN A 39 10.10 23.87 -12.40
N ARG A 40 10.00 22.72 -11.72
CA ARG A 40 9.27 21.52 -12.23
C ARG A 40 8.13 21.04 -11.30
N VAL A 41 7.27 21.95 -10.85
CA VAL A 41 6.18 21.68 -9.87
C VAL A 41 5.21 20.59 -10.36
N LEU A 42 4.85 20.59 -11.65
CA LEU A 42 3.95 19.57 -12.24
C LEU A 42 4.57 18.17 -12.21
N GLN A 43 5.85 18.03 -12.59
CA GLN A 43 6.53 16.73 -12.57
C GLN A 43 6.72 16.23 -11.14
N ALA A 44 7.04 17.13 -10.20
CA ALA A 44 7.11 16.80 -8.77
C ALA A 44 5.78 16.22 -8.26
N ARG A 45 4.66 16.85 -8.62
CA ARG A 45 3.33 16.43 -8.18
C ARG A 45 2.90 15.08 -8.78
N VAL A 46 3.24 14.81 -10.04
CA VAL A 46 2.99 13.49 -10.65
C VAL A 46 3.86 12.41 -9.98
N LEU A 47 5.13 12.71 -9.74
CA LEU A 47 6.05 11.80 -9.06
C LEU A 47 5.57 11.46 -7.63
N TYR A 48 4.98 12.44 -6.93
CA TYR A 48 4.35 12.25 -5.62
C TYR A 48 3.21 11.23 -5.67
N ILE A 49 2.29 11.39 -6.61
CA ILE A 49 1.14 10.48 -6.76
C ILE A 49 1.63 9.07 -7.08
N LEU A 50 2.61 8.94 -7.98
CA LEU A 50 3.20 7.65 -8.33
C LEU A 50 3.92 7.00 -7.14
N LEU A 51 4.68 7.75 -6.35
CA LEU A 51 5.32 7.25 -5.13
C LEU A 51 4.29 6.81 -4.09
N ALA A 52 3.20 7.57 -3.90
CA ALA A 52 2.13 7.23 -2.98
C ALA A 52 1.45 5.91 -3.35
N ILE A 53 1.16 5.73 -4.64
CA ILE A 53 0.58 4.49 -5.16
C ILE A 53 1.59 3.33 -5.05
N ALA A 54 2.85 3.54 -5.43
CA ALA A 54 3.87 2.49 -5.38
C ALA A 54 4.11 2.00 -3.95
N ILE A 55 4.30 2.93 -3.00
CA ILE A 55 4.50 2.61 -1.58
C ILE A 55 3.23 2.02 -0.98
N GLY A 56 2.07 2.63 -1.24
CA GLY A 56 0.78 2.14 -0.74
C GLY A 56 0.50 0.71 -1.19
N THR A 57 0.70 0.39 -2.47
CA THR A 57 0.54 -0.96 -3.01
C THR A 57 1.56 -1.93 -2.43
N ALA A 58 2.83 -1.54 -2.30
CA ALA A 58 3.86 -2.39 -1.72
C ALA A 58 3.55 -2.78 -0.26
N VAL A 59 3.15 -1.81 0.57
CA VAL A 59 2.76 -2.05 1.97
C VAL A 59 1.50 -2.91 2.03
N SER A 60 0.53 -2.68 1.14
CA SER A 60 -0.69 -3.49 1.08
C SER A 60 -0.41 -4.94 0.75
N ASN A 61 0.42 -5.18 -0.27
CA ASN A 61 0.80 -6.54 -0.67
C ASN A 61 1.54 -7.24 0.46
N PHE A 62 2.46 -6.54 1.15
CA PHE A 62 3.12 -7.09 2.33
C PHE A 62 2.13 -7.59 3.39
N PHE A 63 1.10 -6.79 3.70
CA PHE A 63 0.05 -7.19 4.65
C PHE A 63 -0.78 -8.39 4.18
N LEU A 64 -1.18 -8.41 2.91
CA LEU A 64 -1.99 -9.49 2.35
C LEU A 64 -1.22 -10.80 2.25
N ASP A 65 0.04 -10.73 1.81
CA ASP A 65 0.94 -11.88 1.76
C ASP A 65 1.19 -12.42 3.17
N TYR A 66 1.44 -11.55 4.15
CA TYR A 66 1.59 -11.96 5.54
C TYR A 66 0.34 -12.65 6.09
N LEU A 67 -0.85 -12.14 5.76
CA LEU A 67 -2.12 -12.76 6.15
C LEU A 67 -2.30 -14.13 5.49
N LEU A 68 -1.92 -14.27 4.22
CA LEU A 68 -1.98 -15.52 3.47
C LEU A 68 -1.02 -16.56 4.07
N LEU A 69 0.24 -16.18 4.30
CA LEU A 69 1.23 -17.03 4.98
C LEU A 69 0.73 -17.46 6.38
N SER A 70 0.13 -16.54 7.13
CA SER A 70 -0.43 -16.84 8.45
C SER A 70 -1.58 -17.85 8.38
N ARG A 71 -2.40 -17.82 7.33
CA ARG A 71 -3.45 -18.81 7.07
C ARG A 71 -2.91 -20.17 6.64
N GLN A 72 -1.69 -20.22 6.11
CA GLN A 72 -1.03 -21.46 5.69
C GLN A 72 -0.24 -22.13 6.84
N LEU A 73 0.13 -21.39 7.90
CA LEU A 73 0.81 -21.93 9.08
C LEU A 73 0.13 -23.17 9.71
N PRO A 74 -1.21 -23.25 9.83
CA PRO A 74 -1.88 -24.43 10.36
C PRO A 74 -1.61 -25.71 9.54
N ALA A 75 -1.34 -25.59 8.24
CA ALA A 75 -1.12 -26.74 7.35
C ALA A 75 0.20 -27.49 7.62
N ILE A 76 1.08 -26.94 8.47
CA ILE A 76 2.34 -27.58 8.88
C ILE A 76 2.14 -28.49 10.10
N PHE A 77 1.03 -28.32 10.83
CA PHE A 77 0.72 -29.07 12.05
C PHE A 77 -0.26 -30.23 11.80
N ASP A 78 -0.63 -30.46 10.54
CA ASP A 78 -1.47 -31.56 10.04
C ASP A 78 -0.60 -32.70 9.45
#